data_AF-A0AB36JQ95-F1
#
_entry.id   AF-A0AB36JQ95-F1
#
_cell.length_a   1.000
_cell.length_b   1.000
_cell.length_c   1.000
_cell.angle_alpha   90.00
_cell.angle_beta   90.00
_cell.angle_gamma   90.00
#
_symmetry.space_group_name_H-M   'P 1'
#
loop_
_entity.id
_entity.type
_entity.pdbx_description
1 polymer ?
#
loop_
_entity_poly.entity_id
_entity_poly.type
_entity_poly.pdbx_seq_one_letter_code
_entity_poly.pdbx_strand_id
1 'polypeptide(L)'
;SFADTTEAGAYGSLELVNGSWTYTLDQSAVQNLNAGDQVTDTITLNASDGTPQDIVITITGSEDAPEVTGSFVGSVTEGDVGDAAVTATGTLAISDVDDDDAPSFADTTEAGTYGSLELVNGNWTYTLDQSAVQNLDAGDQVTDTITLTASDNTQQDIVITITGTDDAPEVSGEFVGSVTEGDVGDAAVTASGTIAISD
;
A
#
# COMPACT_ATOMS: atom_id res chain seq x y z
N SER A 1 -9.32 58.70 -11.11
CA SER A 1 -8.44 57.84 -10.30
C SER A 1 -9.25 56.68 -9.76
N PHE A 2 -8.62 55.59 -9.34
CA PHE A 2 -9.28 54.57 -8.55
C PHE A 2 -9.10 54.90 -7.06
N ALA A 3 -10.11 54.64 -6.25
CA ALA A 3 -9.99 54.73 -4.80
C ALA A 3 -9.30 53.47 -4.25
N ASP A 4 -8.67 53.57 -3.09
CA ASP A 4 -8.18 52.39 -2.38
C ASP A 4 -9.38 51.49 -2.05
N THR A 5 -9.29 50.20 -2.37
CA THR A 5 -10.38 49.25 -2.17
C THR A 5 -9.84 47.81 -2.02
N THR A 6 -10.68 46.95 -1.47
CA THR A 6 -10.49 45.50 -1.49
C THR A 6 -11.74 44.88 -2.08
N GLU A 7 -11.60 44.18 -3.19
CA GLU A 7 -12.71 43.49 -3.86
C GLU A 7 -12.48 41.99 -3.83
N ALA A 8 -13.53 41.23 -3.51
CA ALA A 8 -13.50 39.77 -3.59
C ALA A 8 -13.73 39.33 -5.05
N GLY A 9 -12.90 38.42 -5.52
CA GLY A 9 -13.10 37.67 -6.76
C GLY A 9 -13.73 36.30 -6.49
N ALA A 10 -13.77 35.47 -7.53
CA ALA A 10 -14.24 34.09 -7.41
C ALA A 10 -13.23 33.18 -6.70
N TYR A 11 -11.93 33.43 -6.91
CA TYR A 11 -10.84 32.57 -6.42
C TYR A 11 -9.92 33.29 -5.45
N GLY A 12 -10.18 34.55 -5.10
CA GLY A 12 -9.29 35.32 -4.25
C GLY A 12 -9.80 36.72 -3.96
N SER A 13 -8.87 37.61 -3.62
CA SER A 13 -9.17 39.03 -3.38
C SER A 13 -8.12 39.93 -3.99
N LEU A 14 -8.56 41.09 -4.48
CA LEU A 14 -7.69 42.14 -4.99
C LEU A 14 -7.71 43.33 -4.04
N GLU A 15 -6.54 43.73 -3.59
CA GLU A 15 -6.32 44.96 -2.84
C GLU A 15 -5.68 46.00 -3.76
N LEU A 16 -6.29 47.18 -3.88
CA LEU A 16 -5.75 48.32 -4.59
C LEU A 16 -5.40 49.41 -3.56
N VAL A 17 -4.12 49.81 -3.52
CA VAL A 17 -3.63 50.89 -2.64
C VAL A 17 -2.75 51.83 -3.43
N ASN A 18 -3.09 53.13 -3.44
CA ASN A 18 -2.37 54.18 -4.15
C ASN A 18 -2.08 53.82 -5.63
N GLY A 19 -3.03 53.14 -6.29
CA GLY A 19 -2.92 52.71 -7.69
C GLY A 19 -2.06 51.47 -7.93
N SER A 20 -1.49 50.85 -6.89
CA SER A 20 -0.82 49.54 -6.98
C SER A 20 -1.78 48.45 -6.52
N TRP A 21 -1.92 47.39 -7.30
CA TRP A 21 -2.80 46.27 -6.95
C TRP A 21 -1.98 45.05 -6.51
N THR A 22 -2.54 44.31 -5.56
CA THR A 22 -2.05 43.00 -5.11
C THR A 22 -3.22 42.03 -5.15
N TYR A 23 -3.05 40.87 -5.78
CA TYR A 23 -4.03 39.80 -5.75
C TYR A 23 -3.56 38.70 -4.79
N THR A 24 -4.46 38.25 -3.93
CA THR A 24 -4.24 37.13 -3.01
C THR A 24 -5.20 36.00 -3.39
N LEU A 25 -4.64 34.90 -3.90
CA LEU A 25 -5.36 33.68 -4.26
C LEU A 25 -5.79 32.92 -2.98
N ASP A 26 -7.03 32.46 -2.95
CA ASP A 26 -7.46 31.41 -2.02
C ASP A 26 -7.07 30.06 -2.62
N GLN A 27 -5.97 29.49 -2.11
CA GLN A 27 -5.43 28.23 -2.60
C GLN A 27 -6.48 27.11 -2.58
N SER A 28 -7.34 27.07 -1.57
CA SER A 28 -8.33 26.01 -1.41
C SER A 28 -9.43 26.02 -2.48
N ALA A 29 -9.61 27.14 -3.18
CA ALA A 29 -10.60 27.30 -4.23
C ALA A 29 -10.16 26.73 -5.59
N VAL A 30 -8.90 26.30 -5.72
CA VAL A 30 -8.29 25.91 -7.00
C VAL A 30 -7.39 24.67 -6.92
N GLN A 31 -7.48 23.88 -5.84
CA GLN A 31 -6.70 22.63 -5.70
C GLN A 31 -7.15 21.53 -6.67
N ASN A 32 -8.25 21.72 -7.37
CA ASN A 32 -8.76 20.76 -8.34
C ASN A 32 -8.22 21.00 -9.77
N LEU A 33 -7.31 21.97 -9.95
CA LEU A 33 -6.77 22.33 -11.25
C LEU A 33 -5.45 21.60 -11.51
N ASN A 34 -5.47 20.71 -12.50
CA ASN A 34 -4.28 19.97 -12.91
C ASN A 34 -3.26 20.89 -13.63
N ALA A 35 -2.04 20.39 -13.83
CA ALA A 35 -0.97 21.03 -14.58
C ALA A 35 -1.44 21.51 -15.96
N GLY A 36 -1.54 22.83 -16.10
CA GLY A 36 -1.89 23.49 -17.35
C GLY A 36 -3.37 23.83 -17.48
N ASP A 37 -4.23 23.35 -16.59
CA ASP A 37 -5.59 23.83 -16.48
C ASP A 37 -5.61 25.31 -16.09
N GLN A 38 -6.59 26.04 -16.61
CA GLN A 38 -6.68 27.48 -16.38
C GLN A 38 -8.10 27.90 -16.05
N VAL A 39 -8.20 28.72 -15.01
CA VAL A 39 -9.38 29.51 -14.70
C VAL A 39 -9.02 30.99 -14.68
N THR A 40 -10.02 31.84 -14.84
CA THR A 40 -9.85 33.29 -14.78
C THR A 40 -10.69 33.90 -13.66
N ASP A 41 -10.07 34.78 -12.89
CA ASP A 41 -10.77 35.66 -11.94
C ASP A 41 -10.83 37.06 -12.54
N THR A 42 -12.03 37.61 -12.72
CA THR A 42 -12.23 38.94 -13.29
C THR A 42 -12.85 39.86 -12.24
N ILE A 43 -12.10 40.88 -11.85
CA ILE A 43 -12.51 41.85 -10.84
C ILE A 43 -12.64 43.22 -11.50
N THR A 44 -13.85 43.78 -11.51
CA THR A 44 -14.13 45.10 -12.08
C THR A 44 -13.98 46.20 -11.03
N LEU A 45 -13.03 47.10 -11.24
CA LEU A 45 -12.87 48.33 -10.45
C LEU A 45 -13.55 49.51 -11.15
N ASN A 46 -14.09 50.45 -10.39
CA ASN A 46 -14.69 51.66 -10.95
C ASN A 46 -13.81 52.88 -10.66
N ALA A 47 -13.47 53.63 -11.71
CA ALA A 47 -12.79 54.91 -11.55
C ALA A 47 -13.73 55.97 -10.94
N SER A 48 -13.15 57.06 -10.46
CA SER A 48 -13.87 58.20 -9.87
C SER A 48 -14.91 58.85 -10.78
N ASP A 49 -14.80 58.66 -12.10
CA ASP A 49 -15.77 59.13 -13.09
C ASP A 49 -16.85 58.07 -13.45
N GLY A 50 -16.82 56.90 -12.79
CA GLY A 50 -17.71 55.77 -13.03
C GLY A 50 -17.28 54.84 -14.16
N THR A 51 -16.13 55.07 -14.80
CA THR A 51 -15.60 54.17 -15.83
C THR A 51 -15.17 52.83 -15.22
N PRO A 52 -15.72 51.68 -15.66
CA PRO A 52 -15.28 50.38 -15.19
C PRO A 52 -13.96 49.96 -15.85
N GLN A 53 -13.13 49.23 -15.11
CA GLN A 53 -11.90 48.60 -15.60
C GLN A 53 -11.78 47.21 -14.98
N ASP A 54 -11.67 46.21 -15.84
CA ASP A 54 -11.44 44.83 -15.41
C ASP A 54 -9.96 44.59 -15.15
N ILE A 55 -9.67 43.94 -14.03
CA ILE A 55 -8.42 43.24 -13.76
C ILE A 55 -8.70 41.75 -13.94
N VAL A 56 -7.99 41.13 -14.88
CA VAL A 56 -8.14 39.71 -15.21
C VAL A 56 -6.91 38.97 -14.71
N ILE A 57 -7.13 38.05 -13.78
CA ILE A 57 -6.10 37.17 -13.23
C ILE A 57 -6.31 35.78 -13.85
N THR A 58 -5.29 35.26 -14.54
CA THR A 58 -5.28 33.87 -14.99
C THR A 58 -4.57 33.03 -13.94
N ILE A 59 -5.27 32.04 -13.40
CA ILE A 59 -4.73 31.05 -12.47
C ILE A 59 -4.46 29.80 -13.28
N THR A 60 -3.24 29.28 -13.21
CA THR A 60 -2.86 28.02 -13.86
C THR A 60 -2.63 26.99 -12.77
N GLY A 61 -3.27 25.83 -12.93
CA GLY A 61 -3.14 24.69 -12.04
C GLY A 61 -1.74 24.07 -12.06
N SER A 62 -1.51 23.21 -11.09
CA SER A 62 -0.30 22.42 -10.92
C SER A 62 -0.71 21.03 -10.51
N GLU A 63 -0.01 20.02 -11.03
CA GLU A 63 -0.18 18.63 -10.61
C GLU A 63 0.00 18.49 -9.09
N ASP A 64 -1.02 17.97 -8.43
CA ASP A 64 -0.96 17.42 -7.08
C ASP A 64 -0.71 15.91 -7.16
N ALA A 65 0.08 15.37 -6.22
CA ALA A 65 0.38 13.95 -6.23
C ALA A 65 -0.78 13.16 -5.62
N PRO A 66 -1.07 11.95 -6.13
CA PRO A 66 -2.14 11.12 -5.60
C PRO A 66 -1.83 10.66 -4.17
N GLU A 67 -2.87 10.60 -3.34
CA GLU A 67 -2.81 10.16 -1.96
C GLU A 67 -3.31 8.72 -1.83
N VAL A 68 -2.49 7.85 -1.26
CA VAL A 68 -2.86 6.47 -0.91
C VAL A 68 -3.18 6.36 0.58
N THR A 69 -4.34 5.79 0.92
CA THR A 69 -4.81 5.64 2.31
C THR A 69 -5.22 4.19 2.59
N GLY A 70 -5.18 3.78 3.87
CA GLY A 70 -5.58 2.43 4.29
C GLY A 70 -4.66 1.81 5.34
N SER A 71 -4.64 0.47 5.34
CA SER A 71 -3.69 -0.34 6.12
C SER A 71 -2.65 -0.94 5.17
N PHE A 72 -1.38 -0.67 5.44
CA PHE A 72 -0.27 -1.14 4.61
C PHE A 72 0.59 -2.18 5.31
N VAL A 73 0.19 -2.57 6.53
CA VAL A 73 0.90 -3.55 7.34
C VAL A 73 -0.06 -4.61 7.83
N GLY A 74 0.42 -5.85 7.85
CA GLY A 74 -0.28 -6.99 8.40
C GLY A 74 0.69 -7.89 9.16
N SER A 75 0.13 -8.81 9.95
CA SER A 75 0.92 -9.83 10.63
C SER A 75 0.20 -11.15 10.64
N VAL A 76 0.94 -12.23 10.45
CA VAL A 76 0.46 -13.60 10.59
C VAL A 76 1.43 -14.39 11.46
N THR A 77 0.91 -15.41 12.12
CA THR A 77 1.72 -16.41 12.81
C THR A 77 1.58 -17.69 12.03
N GLU A 78 2.70 -18.33 11.76
CA GLU A 78 2.77 -19.62 11.10
C GLU A 78 1.95 -20.69 11.84
N GLY A 79 1.57 -21.74 11.11
CA GLY A 79 1.05 -22.99 11.66
C GLY A 79 1.50 -24.16 10.78
N ASP A 80 0.94 -25.34 10.99
CA ASP A 80 1.43 -26.55 10.32
C ASP A 80 0.97 -26.62 8.85
N VAL A 81 1.74 -27.30 8.00
CA VAL A 81 1.29 -27.63 6.64
C VAL A 81 0.02 -28.48 6.69
N GLY A 82 -1.05 -27.96 6.08
CA GLY A 82 -2.36 -28.61 6.02
C GLY A 82 -3.39 -28.04 7.00
N ASP A 83 -2.96 -27.12 7.87
CA ASP A 83 -3.89 -26.35 8.69
C ASP A 83 -4.79 -25.42 7.86
N ALA A 84 -5.78 -24.83 8.53
CA ALA A 84 -6.58 -23.77 7.92
C ALA A 84 -5.68 -22.59 7.51
N ALA A 85 -6.00 -21.98 6.37
CA ALA A 85 -5.24 -20.85 5.85
C ALA A 85 -5.13 -19.72 6.89
N VAL A 86 -3.89 -19.26 7.11
CA VAL A 86 -3.62 -18.09 7.94
C VAL A 86 -3.61 -16.85 7.05
N THR A 87 -4.38 -15.84 7.45
CA THR A 87 -4.57 -14.64 6.65
C THR A 87 -4.39 -13.36 7.45
N ALA A 88 -3.97 -12.31 6.75
CA ALA A 88 -4.04 -10.93 7.22
C ALA A 88 -4.89 -10.12 6.25
N THR A 89 -5.61 -9.12 6.76
CA THR A 89 -6.50 -8.29 5.95
C THR A 89 -6.32 -6.82 6.25
N GLY A 90 -6.70 -6.00 5.29
CA GLY A 90 -6.77 -4.55 5.43
C GLY A 90 -7.42 -3.90 4.23
N THR A 91 -7.33 -2.59 4.18
CA THR A 91 -7.92 -1.79 3.10
C THR A 91 -6.87 -0.92 2.44
N LEU A 92 -7.14 -0.54 1.19
CA LEU A 92 -6.33 0.32 0.37
C LEU A 92 -7.26 1.16 -0.51
N ALA A 93 -7.02 2.46 -0.55
CA ALA A 93 -7.67 3.41 -1.44
C ALA A 93 -6.65 4.41 -1.98
N ILE A 94 -6.94 4.98 -3.15
CA ILE A 94 -6.15 6.04 -3.77
C ILE A 94 -7.10 7.13 -4.24
N SER A 95 -6.70 8.38 -4.10
CA SER A 95 -7.45 9.55 -4.58
C SER A 95 -6.49 10.62 -5.06
N ASP A 96 -6.93 11.38 -6.05
CA ASP A 96 -6.29 12.61 -6.47
C ASP A 96 -7.26 13.78 -6.25
N VAL A 97 -6.71 14.98 -6.00
CA VAL A 97 -7.50 16.21 -5.83
C VAL A 97 -7.76 16.89 -7.17
N ASP A 98 -6.93 16.64 -8.17
CA ASP A 98 -7.06 17.17 -9.52
C ASP A 98 -8.26 16.55 -10.26
N ASP A 99 -9.15 17.37 -10.82
CA ASP A 99 -10.45 16.91 -11.39
C ASP A 99 -10.28 15.94 -12.58
N ASP A 100 -9.16 16.04 -13.30
CA ASP A 100 -8.85 15.20 -14.46
C ASP A 100 -8.11 13.90 -14.09
N ASP A 101 -7.72 13.73 -12.82
CA ASP A 101 -7.01 12.56 -12.32
C ASP A 101 -7.90 11.69 -11.41
N ALA A 102 -8.11 10.45 -11.84
CA ALA A 102 -8.91 9.47 -11.13
C ALA A 102 -8.16 8.13 -11.04
N PRO A 103 -7.04 8.07 -10.30
CA PRO A 103 -6.27 6.85 -10.17
C PRO A 103 -7.08 5.78 -9.42
N SER A 104 -6.76 4.52 -9.72
CA SER A 104 -7.39 3.37 -9.06
C SER A 104 -6.46 2.18 -8.99
N PHE A 105 -6.61 1.38 -7.93
CA PHE A 105 -6.05 0.03 -7.89
C PHE A 105 -7.08 -0.95 -8.46
N ALA A 106 -6.68 -1.74 -9.44
CA ALA A 106 -7.52 -2.79 -9.99
C ALA A 106 -7.53 -4.01 -9.06
N ASP A 107 -8.63 -4.77 -9.09
CA ASP A 107 -8.67 -6.09 -8.45
C ASP A 107 -7.56 -6.97 -9.04
N THR A 108 -6.73 -7.56 -8.18
CA THR A 108 -5.55 -8.35 -8.59
C THR A 108 -5.21 -9.43 -7.56
N THR A 109 -4.34 -10.36 -7.96
CA THR A 109 -3.65 -11.28 -7.05
C THR A 109 -2.17 -11.23 -7.36
N GLU A 110 -1.38 -10.81 -6.39
CA GLU A 110 0.08 -10.72 -6.50
C GLU A 110 0.74 -11.78 -5.62
N ALA A 111 1.76 -12.45 -6.16
CA ALA A 111 2.56 -13.40 -5.40
C ALA A 111 3.65 -12.66 -4.63
N GLY A 112 3.77 -12.96 -3.34
CA GLY A 112 4.90 -12.61 -2.49
C GLY A 112 5.95 -13.72 -2.47
N THR A 113 6.90 -13.60 -1.55
CA THR A 113 7.92 -14.62 -1.29
C THR A 113 7.37 -15.78 -0.46
N TYR A 114 6.50 -15.48 0.51
CA TYR A 114 6.00 -16.42 1.51
C TYR A 114 4.49 -16.66 1.40
N GLY A 115 3.81 -16.00 0.47
CA GLY A 115 2.37 -16.13 0.29
C GLY A 115 1.86 -15.34 -0.91
N SER A 116 0.56 -15.03 -0.93
CA SER A 116 -0.05 -14.20 -1.96
C SER A 116 -1.02 -13.18 -1.37
N LEU A 117 -1.18 -12.05 -2.04
CA LEU A 117 -2.11 -10.99 -1.68
C LEU A 117 -3.17 -10.85 -2.77
N GLU A 118 -4.43 -10.98 -2.40
CA GLU A 118 -5.58 -10.71 -3.25
C GLU A 118 -6.17 -9.35 -2.87
N LEU A 119 -6.34 -8.45 -3.85
CA LEU A 119 -7.05 -7.18 -3.70
C LEU A 119 -8.40 -7.28 -4.40
N VAL A 120 -9.48 -7.05 -3.67
CA VAL A 120 -10.85 -7.01 -4.20
C VAL A 120 -11.59 -5.81 -3.64
N ASN A 121 -12.02 -4.89 -4.51
CA ASN A 121 -12.75 -3.67 -4.16
C ASN A 121 -12.07 -2.89 -3.01
N GLY A 122 -10.76 -2.70 -3.09
CA GLY A 122 -9.98 -1.97 -2.07
C GLY A 122 -9.77 -2.73 -0.75
N ASN A 123 -10.20 -3.99 -0.65
CA ASN A 123 -9.93 -4.86 0.50
C ASN A 123 -8.87 -5.86 0.10
N TRP A 124 -7.74 -5.88 0.79
CA TRP A 124 -6.70 -6.87 0.54
C TRP A 124 -6.78 -7.99 1.56
N THR A 125 -6.48 -9.21 1.09
CA THR A 125 -6.32 -10.41 1.91
C THR A 125 -4.99 -11.07 1.53
N TYR A 126 -4.05 -11.11 2.47
CA TYR A 126 -2.85 -11.90 2.35
C TYR A 126 -3.11 -13.32 2.87
N THR A 127 -2.66 -14.33 2.14
CA THR A 127 -2.70 -15.74 2.56
C THR A 127 -1.27 -16.29 2.59
N LEU A 128 -0.85 -16.79 3.75
CA LEU A 128 0.46 -17.39 3.96
C LEU A 128 0.53 -18.77 3.28
N ASP A 129 1.61 -19.04 2.55
CA ASP A 129 2.00 -20.40 2.17
C ASP A 129 2.79 -21.02 3.32
N GLN A 130 2.10 -21.81 4.15
CA GLN A 130 2.70 -22.48 5.31
C GLN A 130 3.97 -23.25 4.94
N SER A 131 4.00 -23.90 3.77
CA SER A 131 5.15 -24.71 3.36
C SER A 131 6.42 -23.90 3.10
N ALA A 132 6.29 -22.58 2.93
CA ALA A 132 7.40 -21.67 2.67
C ALA A 132 8.10 -21.19 3.95
N VAL A 133 7.53 -21.47 5.13
CA VAL A 133 7.99 -20.88 6.41
C VAL A 133 8.32 -21.87 7.52
N GLN A 134 8.13 -23.19 7.34
CA GLN A 134 8.35 -24.25 8.38
C GLN A 134 9.80 -24.40 8.86
N ASN A 135 10.67 -23.47 8.49
CA ASN A 135 12.04 -23.39 8.94
C ASN A 135 12.25 -22.23 9.93
N LEU A 136 11.18 -21.57 10.38
CA LEU A 136 11.24 -20.47 11.32
C LEU A 136 10.98 -20.97 12.73
N ASP A 137 11.98 -20.84 13.59
CA ASP A 137 11.84 -21.17 15.01
C ASP A 137 10.83 -20.23 15.71
N ALA A 138 10.32 -20.66 16.86
CA ALA A 138 9.40 -19.87 17.66
C ALA A 138 9.94 -18.46 17.97
N GLY A 139 9.27 -17.44 17.43
CA GLY A 139 9.61 -16.03 17.62
C GLY A 139 10.56 -15.45 16.58
N ASP A 140 11.10 -16.26 15.68
CA ASP A 140 11.78 -15.76 14.48
C ASP A 140 10.78 -15.07 13.55
N GLN A 141 11.26 -14.06 12.82
CA GLN A 141 10.42 -13.25 11.96
C GLN A 141 11.03 -13.04 10.59
N VAL A 142 10.19 -13.16 9.57
CA VAL A 142 10.46 -12.73 8.21
C VAL A 142 9.39 -11.74 7.76
N THR A 143 9.66 -11.07 6.65
CA THR A 143 8.74 -10.09 6.08
C THR A 143 8.50 -10.41 4.62
N ASP A 144 7.23 -10.40 4.22
CA ASP A 144 6.81 -10.44 2.83
C ASP A 144 6.35 -9.03 2.40
N THR A 145 6.90 -8.52 1.30
CA THR A 145 6.55 -7.18 0.79
C THR A 145 5.98 -7.33 -0.61
N ILE A 146 4.74 -6.89 -0.78
CA ILE A 146 4.00 -6.97 -2.04
C ILE A 146 3.67 -5.56 -2.50
N THR A 147 4.17 -5.17 -3.67
CA THR A 147 3.92 -3.85 -4.27
C THR A 147 2.69 -3.91 -5.17
N LEU A 148 1.67 -3.11 -4.86
CA LEU A 148 0.52 -2.86 -5.73
C LEU A 148 0.78 -1.61 -6.57
N THR A 149 0.35 -1.62 -7.83
CA THR A 149 0.50 -0.49 -8.76
C THR A 149 -0.87 -0.02 -9.23
N ALA A 150 -1.15 1.27 -9.08
CA ALA A 150 -2.38 1.91 -9.54
C ALA A 150 -2.31 2.27 -11.04
N SER A 151 -3.45 2.70 -11.60
CA SER A 151 -3.60 3.02 -13.04
C SER A 151 -2.71 4.16 -13.55
N ASP A 152 -2.26 5.03 -12.65
CA ASP A 152 -1.36 6.17 -12.85
C ASP A 152 0.13 5.80 -12.63
N ASN A 153 0.43 4.54 -12.28
CA ASN A 153 1.74 4.03 -11.85
C ASN A 153 2.18 4.41 -10.43
N THR A 154 1.28 4.98 -9.62
CA THR A 154 1.53 5.12 -8.18
C THR A 154 1.67 3.73 -7.55
N GLN A 155 2.72 3.53 -6.77
CA GLN A 155 3.04 2.25 -6.13
C GLN A 155 2.80 2.33 -4.63
N GLN A 156 2.24 1.26 -4.07
CA GLN A 156 2.06 1.09 -2.63
C GLN A 156 2.48 -0.32 -2.20
N ASP A 157 3.38 -0.38 -1.23
CA ASP A 157 3.79 -1.65 -0.61
C ASP A 157 2.81 -2.05 0.50
N ILE A 158 2.45 -3.33 0.52
CA ILE A 158 1.83 -4.01 1.66
C ILE A 158 2.89 -4.92 2.30
N VAL A 159 3.15 -4.70 3.59
CA VAL A 159 4.22 -5.36 4.33
C VAL A 159 3.61 -6.31 5.36
N ILE A 160 3.86 -7.60 5.20
CA ILE A 160 3.37 -8.65 6.09
C ILE A 160 4.51 -9.19 6.94
N THR A 161 4.38 -9.09 8.27
CA THR A 161 5.30 -9.75 9.20
C THR A 161 4.81 -11.16 9.50
N ILE A 162 5.67 -12.15 9.29
CA ILE A 162 5.38 -13.56 9.56
C ILE A 162 6.23 -13.98 10.76
N THR A 163 5.59 -14.51 11.79
CA THR A 163 6.27 -15.02 13.00
C THR A 163 6.20 -16.54 13.02
N GLY A 164 7.36 -17.18 13.16
CA GLY A 164 7.49 -18.63 13.25
C GLY A 164 6.92 -19.21 14.55
N THR A 165 6.59 -20.50 14.48
CA THR A 165 6.14 -21.32 15.61
C THR A 165 7.13 -22.43 15.90
N ASP A 166 6.97 -23.11 17.04
CA ASP A 166 7.75 -24.32 17.34
C ASP A 166 7.04 -25.49 16.63
N ASP A 167 7.74 -26.17 15.74
CA ASP A 167 7.20 -27.33 15.04
C ASP A 167 7.35 -28.58 15.92
N ALA A 168 6.47 -29.55 15.70
CA ALA A 168 6.58 -30.81 16.42
C ALA A 168 7.71 -31.67 15.81
N PRO A 169 8.63 -32.22 16.61
CA PRO A 169 9.74 -32.99 16.07
C PRO A 169 9.24 -34.21 15.31
N GLU A 170 9.66 -34.34 14.05
CA GLU A 170 9.34 -35.48 13.21
C GLU A 170 10.42 -36.57 13.36
N VAL A 171 9.99 -37.76 13.81
CA VAL A 171 10.87 -38.93 13.90
C VAL A 171 10.68 -39.81 12.68
N SER A 172 11.73 -39.95 11.87
CA SER A 172 11.75 -40.79 10.67
C SER A 172 12.81 -41.88 10.76
N GLY A 173 12.70 -42.94 9.96
CA GLY A 173 13.71 -43.99 9.90
C GLY A 173 13.17 -45.40 9.75
N GLU A 174 14.08 -46.36 9.91
CA GLU A 174 13.78 -47.79 9.86
C GLU A 174 13.47 -48.30 11.26
N PHE A 175 12.18 -48.48 11.52
CA PHE A 175 11.68 -48.96 12.82
C PHE A 175 11.47 -50.48 12.88
N VAL A 176 11.77 -51.19 11.80
CA VAL A 176 11.60 -52.64 11.70
C VAL A 176 12.90 -53.28 11.29
N GLY A 177 13.36 -54.24 12.07
CA GLY A 177 14.47 -55.12 11.74
C GLY A 177 14.08 -56.58 11.95
N SER A 178 14.70 -57.49 11.19
CA SER A 178 14.50 -58.93 11.37
C SER A 178 15.84 -59.66 11.38
N VAL A 179 15.89 -60.74 12.17
CA VAL A 179 16.98 -61.71 12.18
C VAL A 179 16.37 -63.10 12.21
N THR A 180 17.07 -64.08 11.65
CA THR A 180 16.65 -65.49 11.66
C THR A 180 17.53 -66.25 12.62
N GLU A 181 16.94 -67.09 13.49
CA GLU A 181 17.72 -67.92 14.41
C GLU A 181 18.60 -68.94 13.67
N GLY A 182 19.78 -69.21 14.24
CA GLY A 182 20.72 -70.23 13.78
C GLY A 182 20.99 -71.29 14.85
N ASP A 183 21.88 -72.24 14.52
CA ASP A 183 22.24 -73.35 15.40
C ASP A 183 23.31 -72.93 16.44
N VAL A 184 23.46 -73.75 17.49
CA VAL A 184 24.46 -73.52 18.54
C VAL A 184 25.88 -73.61 17.97
N GLY A 185 26.57 -72.48 17.94
CA GLY A 185 27.94 -72.34 17.41
C GLY A 185 28.05 -71.40 16.21
N ASP A 186 26.91 -70.95 15.67
CA ASP A 186 26.88 -70.01 14.54
C ASP A 186 27.35 -68.60 14.93
N ALA A 187 27.78 -67.84 13.92
CA ALA A 187 28.12 -66.43 14.07
C ALA A 187 26.86 -65.61 14.41
N ALA A 188 27.05 -64.52 15.18
CA ALA A 188 25.96 -63.63 15.53
C ALA A 188 25.31 -63.00 14.28
N VAL A 189 23.98 -63.04 14.23
CA VAL A 189 23.17 -62.32 13.23
C VAL A 189 22.71 -60.98 13.82
N THR A 190 22.68 -59.94 13.00
CA THR A 190 22.33 -58.58 13.41
C THR A 190 21.36 -57.95 12.42
N ALA A 191 20.38 -57.21 12.93
CA ALA A 191 19.64 -56.23 12.15
C ALA A 191 20.16 -54.82 12.50
N SER A 192 20.22 -53.95 11.51
CA SER A 192 20.61 -52.55 11.66
C SER A 192 19.59 -51.67 10.95
N GLY A 193 19.35 -50.49 11.48
CA GLY A 193 18.55 -49.44 10.85
C GLY A 193 19.07 -48.07 11.26
N THR A 194 18.55 -47.03 10.63
CA THR A 194 18.84 -45.63 10.98
C THR A 194 17.57 -44.92 11.38
N ILE A 195 17.67 -44.04 12.38
CA ILE A 195 16.59 -43.16 12.84
C ILE A 195 17.13 -41.74 12.76
N ALA A 196 16.31 -40.83 12.24
CA ALA A 196 16.57 -39.41 12.21
C ALA A 196 15.43 -38.68 12.95
N ILE A 197 15.77 -37.54 13.54
CA ILE A 197 14.81 -36.60 14.10
C ILE A 197 15.08 -35.28 13.39
N SER A 198 14.04 -34.71 12.80
CA SER A 198 14.03 -33.32 12.34
C SER A 198 13.09 -32.51 13.21
N ASP A 199 13.44 -31.25 13.37
CA ASP A 199 12.57 -30.16 13.74
C ASP A 199 12.65 -29.23 12.53
#